data_AF-A0A5Q4EYC2-F1
#
_entry.id   AF-A0A5Q4EYC2-F1
#
_cell.length_a   1.000
_cell.length_b   1.000
_cell.length_c   1.000
_cell.angle_alpha   90.00
_cell.angle_beta   90.00
_cell.angle_gamma   90.00
#
_symmetry.space_group_name_H-M   'P 1'
#
loop_
_entity.id
_entity.type
_entity.pdbx_description
1 polymer ?
#
loop_
_entity_poly.entity_id
_entity_poly.type
_entity_poly.pdbx_seq_one_letter_code
_entity_poly.pdbx_strand_id
1 'polypeptide(L)'
;MTGVAPGCQALRAFRVARLRGCASLSRVAASTGLPKECDMTVKRVLTCVAVAATLGVVGSAIADQPFETEIEARQGQFKLLAFNLGPLVGMARGDIEYDAATAQASADNIAAIASLQQDRLWPAGSDSESVSGTRALPEIWEDTDDVMAKFEELRQAALAMQEAAGSGLDGVRGQLRTLGAACSSCHDAYRESQ
;
A
#
# COMPACT_ATOMS: atom_id res chain seq x y z
N MET A 1 -51.33 9.49 26.87
CA MET A 1 -52.01 10.36 25.91
C MET A 1 -50.92 10.92 24.99
N THR A 2 -50.57 10.18 23.93
CA THR A 2 -51.09 10.32 22.55
C THR A 2 -50.61 11.63 21.89
N GLY A 3 -49.90 11.64 20.76
CA GLY A 3 -49.75 10.57 19.80
C GLY A 3 -48.72 10.83 18.71
N VAL A 4 -48.40 9.71 18.07
CA VAL A 4 -47.66 9.49 16.83
C VAL A 4 -48.53 9.91 15.63
N ALA A 5 -47.91 10.41 14.57
CA ALA A 5 -48.48 10.42 13.22
C ALA A 5 -47.38 10.27 12.14
N PRO A 6 -47.72 9.77 10.94
CA PRO A 6 -46.89 8.80 10.21
C PRO A 6 -46.57 9.15 8.75
N GLY A 7 -45.70 8.33 8.14
CA GLY A 7 -45.87 7.85 6.75
C GLY A 7 -44.96 8.47 5.68
N CYS A 8 -44.15 7.64 5.01
CA CYS A 8 -44.48 7.16 3.67
C CYS A 8 -43.57 5.99 3.25
N GLN A 9 -44.20 4.90 2.82
CA GLN A 9 -43.59 3.67 2.34
C GLN A 9 -43.39 3.73 0.82
N ALA A 10 -42.29 3.15 0.31
CA ALA A 10 -42.22 2.45 -0.98
C ALA A 10 -40.89 1.66 -1.01
N LEU A 11 -40.89 0.32 -0.91
CA LEU A 11 -41.01 -0.65 -2.02
C LEU A 11 -39.84 -0.51 -3.02
N ARG A 12 -39.00 -1.51 -3.34
CA ARG A 12 -39.21 -2.96 -3.49
C ARG A 12 -37.86 -3.69 -3.55
N ALA A 13 -37.91 -4.96 -3.12
CA ALA A 13 -36.87 -5.96 -3.18
C ALA A 13 -36.46 -6.35 -4.62
N PHE A 14 -35.16 -6.52 -4.86
CA PHE A 14 -34.63 -7.30 -5.99
C PHE A 14 -34.36 -8.74 -5.52
N ARG A 15 -35.20 -9.66 -6.01
CA ARG A 15 -35.02 -11.11 -5.84
C ARG A 15 -34.11 -11.66 -6.94
N VAL A 16 -33.25 -12.57 -6.51
CA VAL A 16 -32.41 -13.49 -7.27
C VAL A 16 -33.25 -14.37 -8.20
N ALA A 17 -32.82 -14.54 -9.46
CA ALA A 17 -33.33 -15.59 -10.35
C ALA A 17 -32.15 -16.36 -10.98
N ARG A 18 -31.90 -17.57 -10.47
CA ARG A 18 -31.19 -18.64 -11.18
C ARG A 18 -32.20 -19.33 -12.11
N LEU A 19 -31.83 -19.56 -13.37
CA LEU A 19 -32.53 -20.48 -14.25
C LEU A 19 -31.64 -21.69 -14.57
N ARG A 20 -32.12 -22.86 -14.18
CA ARG A 20 -31.70 -24.20 -14.66
C ARG A 20 -32.83 -24.73 -15.54
N GLY A 21 -32.49 -25.49 -16.59
CA GLY A 21 -33.41 -26.35 -17.34
C GLY A 21 -32.99 -26.49 -18.81
N CYS A 22 -32.48 -27.66 -19.20
CA CYS A 22 -33.19 -28.69 -19.98
C CYS A 22 -33.55 -28.26 -21.42
N ALA A 23 -33.49 -29.07 -22.46
CA ALA A 23 -32.84 -30.32 -22.80
C ALA A 23 -33.24 -30.57 -24.27
N SER A 24 -32.32 -31.14 -25.05
CA SER A 24 -32.59 -32.12 -26.11
C SER A 24 -33.23 -31.73 -27.46
N LEU A 25 -32.82 -32.56 -28.44
CA LEU A 25 -33.42 -32.88 -29.74
C LEU A 25 -33.07 -31.93 -30.90
N SER A 26 -32.77 -32.38 -32.13
CA SER A 26 -32.46 -33.69 -32.72
C SER A 26 -32.07 -33.42 -34.18
N ARG A 27 -31.14 -34.24 -34.72
CA ARG A 27 -31.05 -34.75 -36.11
C ARG A 27 -31.34 -33.83 -37.31
N VAL A 28 -30.38 -33.76 -38.25
CA VAL A 28 -30.46 -34.16 -39.69
C VAL A 28 -29.00 -34.29 -40.17
N ALA A 29 -28.44 -35.49 -40.33
CA ALA A 29 -28.38 -36.34 -41.53
C ALA A 29 -27.53 -35.77 -42.70
N ALA A 30 -26.59 -36.60 -43.12
CA ALA A 30 -25.59 -36.39 -44.16
C ALA A 30 -26.19 -36.32 -45.57
N SER A 31 -25.51 -35.61 -46.48
CA SER A 31 -25.55 -35.94 -47.90
C SER A 31 -24.18 -35.73 -48.54
N THR A 32 -23.71 -36.84 -49.09
CA THR A 32 -22.51 -37.11 -49.88
C THR A 32 -22.45 -36.34 -51.21
N GLY A 33 -21.24 -36.01 -51.65
CA GLY A 33 -20.98 -35.64 -53.05
C GLY A 33 -19.56 -35.11 -53.31
N LEU A 34 -18.59 -36.01 -53.50
CA LEU A 34 -17.35 -35.74 -54.24
C LEU A 34 -17.41 -36.51 -55.57
N PRO A 35 -16.91 -35.93 -56.67
CA PRO A 35 -15.86 -36.63 -57.45
C PRO A 35 -14.63 -35.72 -57.63
N LYS A 36 -13.38 -36.20 -57.43
CA LYS A 36 -12.56 -37.05 -58.33
C LYS A 36 -12.14 -36.27 -59.59
N GLU A 37 -10.87 -36.05 -59.92
CA GLU A 37 -9.64 -36.86 -59.97
C GLU A 37 -8.53 -35.86 -60.42
N CYS A 38 -7.22 -35.91 -60.15
CA CYS A 38 -6.14 -36.88 -60.40
C CYS A 38 -4.84 -36.03 -60.18
N ASP A 39 -3.67 -36.46 -59.74
CA ASP A 39 -2.93 -37.69 -59.94
C ASP A 39 -1.61 -37.62 -59.11
N MET A 40 -0.96 -38.78 -58.96
CA MET A 40 0.46 -38.99 -58.66
C MET A 40 0.93 -39.03 -57.19
N THR A 41 0.68 -40.19 -56.59
CA THR A 41 1.73 -41.16 -56.19
C THR A 41 3.05 -40.60 -55.63
N VAL A 42 3.17 -40.48 -54.30
CA VAL A 42 4.42 -40.86 -53.58
C VAL A 42 4.08 -41.59 -52.29
N LYS A 43 4.31 -42.89 -52.39
CA LYS A 43 4.32 -43.91 -51.34
C LYS A 43 5.48 -43.62 -50.37
N ARG A 44 5.20 -43.28 -49.11
CA ARG A 44 5.91 -43.75 -47.89
C ARG A 44 5.45 -42.99 -46.64
N VAL A 45 4.53 -43.62 -45.91
CA VAL A 45 4.51 -43.79 -44.45
C VAL A 45 5.44 -42.85 -43.69
N LEU A 46 4.89 -41.77 -43.13
CA LEU A 46 5.45 -41.13 -41.94
C LEU A 46 4.28 -40.82 -41.00
N THR A 47 4.19 -41.66 -39.97
CA THR A 47 3.22 -41.63 -38.89
C THR A 47 3.18 -40.26 -38.21
N CYS A 48 2.00 -39.63 -38.18
CA CYS A 48 1.70 -38.44 -37.39
C CYS A 48 1.87 -38.74 -35.90
N VAL A 49 2.89 -38.16 -35.26
CA VAL A 49 2.93 -37.96 -33.82
C VAL A 49 2.69 -36.47 -33.57
N ALA A 50 1.51 -36.18 -33.02
CA ALA A 50 1.16 -34.87 -32.51
C ALA A 50 1.95 -34.57 -31.22
N VAL A 51 2.59 -33.40 -31.15
CA VAL A 51 2.80 -32.68 -29.88
C VAL A 51 2.62 -31.19 -30.16
N ALA A 52 1.53 -30.64 -29.62
CA ALA A 52 1.28 -29.21 -29.53
C ALA A 52 2.31 -28.60 -28.58
N ALA A 53 3.13 -27.67 -29.07
CA ALA A 53 4.09 -26.89 -28.27
C ALA A 53 3.86 -25.40 -28.50
N THR A 54 2.73 -24.89 -28.02
CA THR A 54 2.49 -23.46 -27.87
C THR A 54 1.94 -23.23 -26.47
N LEU A 55 2.84 -23.08 -25.49
CA LEU A 55 2.62 -22.42 -24.19
C LEU A 55 3.98 -22.33 -23.49
N GLY A 56 4.61 -21.17 -23.61
CA GLY A 56 5.90 -20.89 -22.99
C GLY A 56 6.17 -19.40 -22.92
N VAL A 57 5.17 -18.59 -22.58
CA VAL A 57 5.46 -17.31 -21.93
C VAL A 57 5.89 -17.68 -20.52
N VAL A 58 7.20 -17.82 -20.34
CA VAL A 58 7.82 -17.81 -19.02
C VAL A 58 7.58 -16.40 -18.50
N GLY A 59 6.51 -16.21 -17.72
CA GLY A 59 6.41 -15.04 -16.87
C GLY A 59 7.64 -15.07 -15.98
N SER A 60 8.52 -14.08 -16.10
CA SER A 60 9.61 -13.90 -15.15
C SER A 60 8.94 -13.78 -13.78
N ALA A 61 9.11 -14.77 -12.93
CA ALA A 61 8.91 -14.57 -11.51
C ALA A 61 9.96 -13.51 -11.13
N ILE A 62 9.52 -12.25 -11.00
CA ILE A 62 10.31 -11.27 -10.27
C ILE A 62 10.43 -11.90 -8.88
N ALA A 63 11.64 -12.31 -8.52
CA ALA A 63 11.89 -12.74 -7.16
C ALA A 63 11.69 -11.50 -6.28
N ASP A 64 10.64 -11.49 -5.46
CA ASP A 64 10.40 -10.42 -4.48
C ASP A 64 11.67 -10.25 -3.65
N GLN A 65 12.13 -9.00 -3.49
CA GLN A 65 13.26 -8.77 -2.60
C GLN A 65 12.83 -9.13 -1.17
N PRO A 66 13.70 -9.78 -0.37
CA PRO A 66 13.36 -10.07 1.02
C PRO A 66 12.92 -8.79 1.73
N PHE A 67 11.77 -8.84 2.41
CA PHE A 67 11.21 -7.74 3.20
C PHE A 67 10.82 -6.47 2.40
N GLU A 68 10.65 -6.56 1.08
CA GLU A 68 10.30 -5.41 0.22
C GLU A 68 9.06 -4.67 0.73
N THR A 69 7.99 -5.39 1.06
CA THR A 69 6.74 -4.79 1.55
C THR A 69 6.94 -4.04 2.87
N GLU A 70 7.66 -4.60 3.84
CA GLU A 70 7.91 -3.98 5.14
C GLU A 70 8.81 -2.75 5.02
N ILE A 71 9.86 -2.84 4.19
CA ILE A 71 10.78 -1.73 3.89
C ILE A 71 10.04 -0.59 3.20
N GLU A 72 9.25 -0.88 2.17
CA GLU A 72 8.46 0.13 1.47
C GLU A 72 7.42 0.77 2.40
N ALA A 73 6.75 -0.03 3.24
CA ALA A 73 5.75 0.46 4.18
C ALA A 73 6.35 1.45 5.20
N ARG A 74 7.48 1.11 5.85
CA ARG A 74 8.11 2.01 6.82
C ARG A 74 8.69 3.25 6.16
N GLN A 75 9.28 3.12 4.97
CA GLN A 75 9.73 4.29 4.22
C GLN A 75 8.57 5.18 3.79
N GLY A 76 7.43 4.58 3.42
CA GLY A 76 6.18 5.29 3.16
C GLY A 76 5.68 6.07 4.37
N GLN A 77 5.73 5.46 5.56
CA GLN A 77 5.40 6.12 6.82
C GLN A 77 6.25 7.39 7.03
N PHE A 78 7.58 7.28 6.90
CA PHE A 78 8.47 8.43 7.06
C PHE A 78 8.32 9.48 5.96
N LYS A 79 8.00 9.08 4.72
CA LYS A 79 7.66 10.01 3.63
C LYS A 79 6.40 10.81 3.96
N LEU A 80 5.37 10.18 4.53
CA LEU A 80 4.15 10.86 4.96
C LEU A 80 4.41 11.81 6.14
N LEU A 81 5.26 11.43 7.10
CA LEU A 81 5.70 12.33 8.17
C LEU A 81 6.39 13.57 7.59
N ALA A 82 7.37 13.37 6.69
CA ALA A 82 8.09 14.47 6.06
C ALA A 82 7.18 15.38 5.22
N PHE A 83 6.23 14.79 4.48
CA PHE A 83 5.26 15.53 3.68
C PHE A 83 4.41 16.47 4.54
N ASN A 84 3.88 15.97 5.67
CA ASN A 84 3.06 16.78 6.58
C ASN A 84 3.90 17.75 7.43
N LEU A 85 5.18 17.46 7.67
CA LEU A 85 6.06 18.40 8.36
C LEU A 85 6.38 19.63 7.50
N GLY A 86 6.39 19.48 6.17
CA GLY A 86 6.72 20.52 5.20
C GLY A 86 5.98 21.85 5.42
N PRO A 87 4.63 21.88 5.41
CA PRO A 87 3.86 23.08 5.66
C PRO A 87 4.18 23.75 6.99
N LEU A 88 4.32 22.98 8.08
CA LEU A 88 4.63 23.52 9.41
C LEU A 88 5.98 24.25 9.43
N VAL A 89 7.00 23.63 8.82
CA VAL A 89 8.34 24.22 8.70
C VAL A 89 8.31 25.45 7.78
N GLY A 90 7.61 25.37 6.65
CA GLY A 90 7.47 26.49 5.70
C GLY A 90 6.79 27.70 6.36
N MET A 91 5.71 27.48 7.11
CA MET A 91 5.05 28.53 7.88
C MET A 91 5.98 29.13 8.93
N ALA A 92 6.66 28.29 9.71
CA ALA A 92 7.58 28.76 10.75
C ALA A 92 8.73 29.61 10.22
N ARG A 93 9.25 29.27 9.04
CA ARG A 93 10.30 30.02 8.33
C ARG A 93 9.78 31.28 7.64
N GLY A 94 8.48 31.40 7.43
CA GLY A 94 7.87 32.49 6.66
C GLY A 94 7.91 32.28 5.15
N ASP A 95 8.25 31.07 4.69
CA ASP A 95 8.21 30.68 3.27
C ASP A 95 6.77 30.47 2.77
N ILE A 96 5.86 30.17 3.69
CA ILE A 96 4.42 29.98 3.48
C ILE A 96 3.69 30.86 4.51
N GLU A 97 2.62 31.54 4.12
CA GLU A 97 1.78 32.27 5.09
C GLU A 97 1.11 31.28 6.06
N TYR A 98 0.98 31.66 7.33
CA TYR A 98 0.31 30.82 8.32
C TYR A 98 -1.17 30.66 7.96
N ASP A 99 -1.59 29.41 7.83
CA ASP A 99 -2.99 29.01 7.70
C ASP A 99 -3.31 27.98 8.79
N ALA A 100 -4.23 28.35 9.69
CA ALA A 100 -4.55 27.54 10.87
C ALA A 100 -5.12 26.17 10.49
N ALA A 101 -5.92 26.09 9.42
CA ALA A 101 -6.53 24.84 8.96
C ALA A 101 -5.46 23.88 8.42
N THR A 102 -4.56 24.36 7.58
CA THR A 102 -3.45 23.58 7.02
C THR A 102 -2.46 23.17 8.11
N ALA A 103 -2.14 24.06 9.06
CA ALA A 103 -1.28 23.75 10.19
C ALA A 103 -1.88 22.62 11.04
N GLN A 104 -3.15 22.76 11.42
CA GLN A 104 -3.83 21.74 12.22
C GLN A 104 -3.92 20.40 11.49
N ALA A 105 -4.34 20.39 10.22
CA ALA A 105 -4.46 19.17 9.44
C ALA A 105 -3.10 18.46 9.28
N SER A 106 -2.02 19.22 9.08
CA SER A 106 -0.67 18.68 9.01
C SER A 106 -0.26 18.03 10.33
N ALA A 107 -0.53 18.70 11.46
CA ALA A 107 -0.19 18.20 12.79
C ALA A 107 -1.02 16.96 13.19
N ASP A 108 -2.33 16.96 12.87
CA ASP A 108 -3.22 15.81 13.07
C ASP A 108 -2.70 14.58 12.32
N ASN A 109 -2.28 14.76 11.06
CA ASN A 109 -1.70 13.68 10.26
C ASN A 109 -0.40 13.16 10.87
N ILE A 110 0.52 14.05 11.28
CA ILE A 110 1.78 13.64 11.92
C ILE A 110 1.50 12.83 13.18
N ALA A 111 0.57 13.26 14.03
CA ALA A 111 0.19 12.53 15.24
C ALA A 111 -0.41 11.15 14.93
N ALA A 112 -1.29 11.07 13.94
CA ALA A 112 -1.86 9.79 13.51
C ALA A 112 -0.79 8.83 12.96
N ILE A 113 0.13 9.31 12.12
CA ILE A 113 1.20 8.51 11.52
C ILE A 113 2.22 8.07 12.58
N ALA A 114 2.57 8.94 13.52
CA ALA A 114 3.48 8.61 14.63
C ALA A 114 2.88 7.60 15.63
N SER A 115 1.55 7.43 15.62
CA SER A 115 0.83 6.49 16.48
C SER A 115 0.64 5.10 15.85
N LEU A 116 1.13 4.87 14.62
CA LEU A 116 1.07 3.55 13.99
C LEU A 116 1.95 2.55 14.74
N GLN A 117 1.47 1.32 14.88
CA GLN A 117 2.25 0.23 15.46
C GLN A 117 3.45 -0.11 14.57
N GLN A 118 4.60 -0.33 15.22
CA GLN A 118 5.89 -0.51 14.54
C GLN A 118 6.28 -1.97 14.35
N ASP A 119 5.73 -2.88 15.16
CA ASP A 119 6.10 -4.31 15.23
C ASP A 119 6.23 -5.00 13.86
N ARG A 120 5.28 -4.78 12.95
CA ARG A 120 5.26 -5.43 11.63
C ARG A 120 6.18 -4.78 10.59
N LEU A 121 6.70 -3.59 10.87
CA LEU A 121 7.52 -2.81 9.94
C LEU A 121 9.01 -3.13 10.02
N TRP A 122 9.45 -3.77 11.12
CA TRP A 122 10.87 -3.96 11.44
C TRP A 122 11.23 -5.45 11.64
N PRO A 123 10.98 -6.34 10.66
CA PRO A 123 11.40 -7.74 10.78
C PRO A 123 12.93 -7.84 10.87
N ALA A 124 13.42 -8.77 11.70
CA ALA A 124 14.85 -9.03 11.86
C ALA A 124 15.49 -9.44 10.52
N GLY A 125 16.68 -8.91 10.24
CA GLY A 125 17.39 -9.10 8.98
C GLY A 125 16.94 -8.17 7.85
N SER A 126 16.09 -7.17 8.13
CA SER A 126 15.74 -6.12 7.16
C SER A 126 16.59 -4.85 7.30
N ASP A 127 17.79 -4.97 7.88
CA ASP A 127 18.82 -3.94 7.98
C ASP A 127 19.56 -3.73 6.65
N SER A 128 20.33 -2.65 6.56
CA SER A 128 21.08 -2.26 5.37
C SER A 128 22.29 -3.15 5.07
N GLU A 129 22.79 -3.94 6.03
CA GLU A 129 23.85 -4.92 5.78
C GLU A 129 23.30 -6.24 5.21
N SER A 130 22.05 -6.57 5.54
CA SER A 130 21.37 -7.81 5.13
C SER A 130 20.62 -7.68 3.80
N VAL A 131 20.02 -6.52 3.52
CA VAL A 131 19.20 -6.30 2.32
C VAL A 131 19.42 -4.91 1.70
N SER A 132 19.36 -4.84 0.37
CA SER A 132 19.47 -3.58 -0.35
C SER A 132 18.18 -2.75 -0.29
N GLY A 133 18.29 -1.43 -0.49
CA GLY A 133 17.12 -0.55 -0.61
C GLY A 133 16.60 0.00 0.71
N THR A 134 17.34 -0.22 1.80
CA THR A 134 17.06 0.35 3.12
C THR A 134 18.31 1.03 3.68
N ARG A 135 18.09 1.97 4.59
CA ARG A 135 19.14 2.69 5.35
C ARG A 135 19.02 2.43 6.85
N ALA A 136 18.24 1.43 7.21
CA ALA A 136 18.03 1.01 8.60
C ALA A 136 19.29 0.29 9.05
N LEU A 137 20.04 0.89 9.97
CA LEU A 137 21.27 0.30 10.48
C LEU A 137 20.97 -0.96 11.33
N PRO A 138 21.88 -1.95 11.37
CA PRO A 138 21.69 -3.18 12.15
C PRO A 138 21.50 -2.92 13.66
N GLU A 139 22.04 -1.81 14.17
CA GLU A 139 21.93 -1.37 15.57
C GLU A 139 20.47 -1.23 16.05
N ILE A 140 19.50 -1.04 15.13
CA ILE A 140 18.05 -1.03 15.47
C ILE A 140 17.63 -2.32 16.18
N TRP A 141 18.18 -3.46 15.76
CA TRP A 141 17.87 -4.76 16.33
C TRP A 141 18.77 -5.12 17.52
N GLU A 142 19.84 -4.36 17.75
CA GLU A 142 20.71 -4.50 18.92
C GLU A 142 20.19 -3.71 20.12
N ASP A 143 19.59 -2.54 19.89
CA ASP A 143 19.03 -1.65 20.93
C ASP A 143 17.53 -1.36 20.70
N THR A 144 16.74 -2.43 20.65
CA THR A 144 15.29 -2.32 20.40
C THR A 144 14.57 -1.49 21.47
N ASP A 145 15.05 -1.48 22.71
CA ASP A 145 14.44 -0.71 23.80
C ASP A 145 14.61 0.81 23.56
N ASP A 146 15.80 1.29 23.18
CA ASP A 146 16.01 2.70 22.83
C ASP A 146 15.26 3.09 21.56
N VAL A 147 15.18 2.22 20.55
CA VAL A 147 14.37 2.45 19.34
C VAL A 147 12.89 2.66 19.70
N MET A 148 12.33 1.79 20.55
CA MET A 148 10.93 1.91 20.98
C MET A 148 10.71 3.16 21.83
N ALA A 149 11.67 3.55 22.67
CA ALA A 149 11.62 4.80 23.40
C ALA A 149 11.59 6.02 22.45
N LYS A 150 12.40 6.03 21.38
CA LYS A 150 12.40 7.12 20.39
C LYS A 150 11.11 7.20 19.58
N PHE A 151 10.47 6.06 19.26
CA PHE A 151 9.14 6.08 18.64
C PHE A 151 8.10 6.71 19.56
N GLU A 152 8.16 6.41 20.86
CA GLU A 152 7.29 7.04 21.85
C GLU A 152 7.58 8.54 22.00
N GLU A 153 8.85 8.97 22.02
CA GLU A 153 9.23 10.38 22.01
C GLU A 153 8.70 11.12 20.78
N LEU A 154 8.81 10.52 19.59
CA LEU A 154 8.23 11.06 18.35
C LEU A 154 6.71 11.20 18.48
N ARG A 155 6.03 10.19 19.00
CA ARG A 155 4.58 10.21 19.20
C ARG A 155 4.16 11.33 20.15
N GLN A 156 4.87 11.50 21.27
CA GLN A 156 4.58 12.55 22.24
C GLN A 156 4.83 13.95 21.67
N ALA A 157 5.95 14.14 20.95
CA ALA A 157 6.24 15.41 20.29
C ALA A 157 5.21 15.73 19.19
N ALA A 158 4.72 14.72 18.47
CA ALA A 158 3.67 14.87 17.47
C ALA A 158 2.34 15.31 18.10
N LEU A 159 1.93 14.70 19.23
CA LEU A 159 0.74 15.13 19.96
C LEU A 159 0.86 16.56 20.49
N ALA A 160 2.02 16.93 21.03
CA ALA A 160 2.26 18.31 21.48
C ALA A 160 2.17 19.32 20.33
N MET A 161 2.69 18.97 19.15
CA MET A 161 2.50 19.77 17.93
C MET A 161 1.02 19.86 17.55
N GLN A 162 0.28 18.75 17.61
CA GLN A 162 -1.15 18.69 17.31
C GLN A 162 -1.97 19.64 18.19
N GLU A 163 -1.68 19.70 19.49
CA GLU A 163 -2.34 20.60 20.43
C GLU A 163 -2.03 22.07 20.13
N ALA A 164 -0.83 22.38 19.64
CA ALA A 164 -0.36 23.75 19.45
C ALA A 164 -0.64 24.32 18.06
N ALA A 165 -0.72 23.49 17.01
CA ALA A 165 -0.63 23.92 15.61
C ALA A 165 -1.74 24.90 15.19
N GLY A 166 -2.97 24.72 15.69
CA GLY A 166 -4.09 25.62 15.39
C GLY A 166 -4.10 26.94 16.17
N SER A 167 -3.25 27.09 17.20
CA SER A 167 -3.25 28.25 18.10
C SER A 167 -2.50 29.48 17.57
N GLY A 168 -1.89 29.37 16.39
CA GLY A 168 -1.11 30.43 15.77
C GLY A 168 0.30 29.98 15.42
N LEU A 169 1.00 30.86 14.69
CA LEU A 169 2.36 30.61 14.23
C LEU A 169 3.36 30.38 15.38
N ASP A 170 3.17 31.04 16.51
CA ASP A 170 4.01 30.86 17.70
C ASP A 170 3.82 29.48 18.34
N GLY A 171 2.60 28.91 18.28
CA GLY A 171 2.34 27.53 18.70
C GLY A 171 3.12 26.51 17.86
N VAL A 172 3.07 26.65 16.53
CA VAL A 172 3.87 25.83 15.61
C VAL A 172 5.36 25.97 15.89
N ARG A 173 5.86 27.21 15.98
CA ARG A 173 7.29 27.48 16.25
C ARG A 173 7.75 26.92 17.58
N GLY A 174 6.91 27.00 18.61
CA GLY A 174 7.20 26.49 19.95
C GLY A 174 7.46 24.99 19.97
N GLN A 175 6.74 24.21 19.16
CA GLN A 175 6.84 22.75 19.14
C GLN A 175 7.82 22.20 18.09
N LEU A 176 8.15 22.98 17.05
CA LEU A 176 8.98 22.50 15.95
C LEU A 176 10.36 21.98 16.38
N ARG A 177 10.98 22.61 17.38
CA ARG A 177 12.28 22.17 17.90
C ARG A 177 12.19 20.77 18.51
N THR A 178 11.19 20.54 19.36
CA THR A 178 10.99 19.25 20.04
C THR A 178 10.66 18.16 19.03
N LEU A 179 9.75 18.43 18.09
CA LEU A 179 9.40 17.48 17.03
C LEU A 179 10.60 17.16 16.13
N GLY A 180 11.39 18.17 15.74
CA GLY A 180 12.60 17.96 14.95
C GLY A 180 13.70 17.19 15.71
N ALA A 181 13.81 17.40 17.02
CA ALA A 181 14.73 16.65 17.89
C ALA A 181 14.38 15.16 17.94
N ALA A 182 13.09 14.81 18.03
CA ALA A 182 12.66 13.42 17.97
C ALA A 182 13.06 12.75 16.64
N CYS A 183 12.88 13.44 15.51
CA CYS A 183 13.32 12.94 14.21
C CYS A 183 14.84 12.73 14.11
N SER A 184 15.63 13.70 14.58
CA SER A 184 17.10 13.64 14.49
C SER A 184 17.70 12.62 15.45
N SER A 185 17.21 12.54 16.69
CA SER A 185 17.71 11.58 17.69
C SER A 185 17.70 10.12 17.21
N CYS A 186 16.68 9.73 16.43
CA CYS A 186 16.59 8.40 15.84
C CYS A 186 17.45 8.27 14.59
N HIS A 187 17.41 9.25 13.68
CA HIS A 187 18.20 9.18 12.46
C HIS A 187 19.72 9.23 12.70
N ASP A 188 20.17 9.99 13.69
CA ASP A 188 21.58 10.12 14.02
C ASP A 188 22.15 8.82 14.62
N ALA A 189 21.31 8.01 15.26
CA ALA A 189 21.68 6.72 15.84
C ALA A 189 21.51 5.53 14.89
N TYR A 190 20.43 5.53 14.09
CA TYR A 190 19.90 4.31 13.47
C TYR A 190 19.69 4.37 11.96
N ARG A 191 20.04 5.49 11.31
CA ARG A 191 19.89 5.62 9.86
C ARG A 191 21.20 6.02 9.21
N GLU A 192 21.59 5.29 8.17
CA GLU A 192 22.74 5.67 7.36
C GLU A 192 22.63 7.12 6.87
N SER A 193 23.70 7.87 7.07
CA SER A 193 23.87 9.21 6.52
C SER A 193 23.87 9.17 5.00
N GLN A 194 23.32 10.21 4.38
CA GLN A 194 23.37 10.40 2.93
C GLN A 194 24.74 10.88 2.48
#